data_AF-A0A8X8ZBY6-F1
#
_entry.id   AF-A0A8X8ZBY6-F1
#
_cell.length_a   1.000
_cell.length_b   1.000
_cell.length_c   1.000
_cell.angle_alpha   90.00
_cell.angle_beta   90.00
_cell.angle_gamma   90.00
#
_symmetry.space_group_name_H-M   'P 1'
#
loop_
_entity.id
_entity.type
_entity.pdbx_description
1 polymer ?
#
loop_
_entity_poly.entity_id
_entity_poly.type
_entity_poly.pdbx_seq_one_letter_code
_entity_poly.pdbx_strand_id
1 'polypeptide(L)'
;MWPCQPDDGGVDEHFAVLGYNVKSSDMAGVAQKLEQLEEAMGSFHQEGLSQLADETVHYNPSDIASWLESMISGFNPIPEFDSSSDPFLESSASVNSQMPIDLDFGSDLIAIPGKAVYPRTQPPPPEQNQPQPKKLKTSIAAVAPPPPATPLLVDSQENGIRLVHTLMACAEAVQQENFKLAEALVKNIGFLAVSQAGAMRKVATYFAEALARRIYKLYPANQQDSAFNDMLQMHFYETCPYLKFAHFTANQAILEAFAGKSRVHVIDFSMKQGMQWPALLQALALRPGGPPSFRLTGIGPPSHDETDHLQEVGWRLAQLAESINVEFEYRGFVANSLADLDAAMFEIREGETVAVNSIFELHQLLARPGAIEKVLQVVSELKPEILTVVEQEANHNGSAFLDRFTESLHYYSTLFDSLESCGGGGEEAVSVQDKVMSEVYLGRQICNVVACEGVDRVERHETLEQWKSRFGSAGFEAVHLGSNAYKQASMLLALFAGGDGYRVDENNGCLMLGWHTRPLIATSAWKLR
;
A
#
# COMPACT_ATOMS: atom_id res chain seq x y z
N MET A 1 49.13 12.96 43.60
CA MET A 1 47.89 12.19 43.34
C MET A 1 46.90 13.13 42.70
N TRP A 2 46.49 12.85 41.47
CA TRP A 2 45.36 13.54 40.84
C TRP A 2 44.08 12.85 41.34
N PRO A 3 42.98 13.57 41.62
CA PRO A 3 41.71 12.93 41.92
C PRO A 3 41.18 12.27 40.65
N CYS A 4 40.72 11.01 40.75
CA CYS A 4 40.00 10.38 39.65
C CYS A 4 38.72 11.18 39.36
N GLN A 5 38.46 11.46 38.09
CA GLN A 5 37.10 11.79 37.67
C GLN A 5 36.21 10.56 37.87
N PRO A 6 34.92 10.72 38.23
CA PRO A 6 33.97 9.63 38.07
C PRO A 6 33.87 9.28 36.60
N ASP A 7 33.72 7.99 36.32
CA ASP A 7 33.53 7.45 34.97
C ASP A 7 32.17 7.94 34.46
N ASP A 8 32.17 8.95 33.58
CA ASP A 8 30.94 9.46 32.98
C ASP A 8 30.49 8.45 31.92
N GLY A 9 29.57 7.57 32.32
CA GLY A 9 29.06 6.49 31.49
C GLY A 9 28.63 7.02 30.14
N GLY A 10 29.37 6.65 29.11
CA GLY A 10 29.23 7.18 27.76
C GLY A 10 27.81 7.01 27.22
N VAL A 11 27.46 7.89 26.28
CA VAL A 11 26.26 7.71 25.46
C VAL A 11 26.41 6.40 24.71
N ASP A 12 25.39 5.54 24.77
CA ASP A 12 25.41 4.24 24.15
C ASP A 12 25.57 4.38 22.62
N GLU A 13 26.62 3.78 22.07
CA GLU A 13 27.00 3.99 20.67
C GLU A 13 25.91 3.54 19.69
N HIS A 14 25.10 2.53 20.05
CA HIS A 14 24.01 2.06 19.19
C HIS A 14 22.84 3.04 19.15
N PHE A 15 22.48 3.63 20.30
CA PHE A 15 21.43 4.64 20.37
C PHE A 15 21.89 6.01 19.85
N ALA A 16 23.17 6.36 20.03
CA ALA A 16 23.76 7.58 19.48
C ALA A 16 23.75 7.61 17.94
N VAL A 17 23.98 6.46 17.29
CA VAL A 17 23.85 6.30 15.83
C VAL A 17 22.41 6.54 15.35
N LEU A 18 21.41 6.28 16.19
CA LEU A 18 19.99 6.54 15.94
C LEU A 18 19.53 7.95 16.34
N GLY A 19 20.42 8.78 16.89
CA GLY A 19 20.13 10.16 17.31
C GLY A 19 19.60 10.31 18.74
N TYR A 20 19.58 9.23 19.53
CA TYR A 20 19.16 9.26 20.93
C TYR A 20 20.36 9.40 21.88
N ASN A 21 20.20 10.22 22.91
CA ASN A 21 21.21 10.48 23.92
C ASN A 21 20.91 9.69 25.19
N VAL A 22 21.22 8.40 25.18
CA VAL A 22 20.99 7.48 26.31
C VAL A 22 22.33 7.03 26.88
N LYS A 23 22.58 7.22 28.18
CA LYS A 23 23.79 6.68 28.82
C LYS A 23 23.64 5.18 29.03
N SER A 24 24.71 4.40 28.85
CA SER A 24 24.66 2.95 29.09
C SER A 24 24.31 2.57 30.55
N SER A 25 24.49 3.49 31.51
CA SER A 25 24.03 3.35 32.91
C SER A 25 22.50 3.36 33.07
N ASP A 26 21.81 4.05 32.16
CA ASP A 26 20.40 4.42 32.31
C ASP A 26 19.49 3.48 31.51
N MET A 27 20.08 2.63 30.65
CA MET A 27 19.42 1.63 29.81
C MET A 27 18.45 0.72 30.56
N ALA A 28 18.78 0.31 31.79
CA ALA A 28 17.88 -0.50 32.62
C ALA A 28 16.61 0.28 33.04
N GLY A 29 16.73 1.57 33.32
CA GLY A 29 15.59 2.45 33.61
C GLY A 29 14.76 2.77 32.37
N VAL A 30 15.39 2.90 31.21
CA VAL A 30 14.70 3.07 29.91
C VAL A 30 13.89 1.83 29.56
N ALA A 31 14.47 0.63 29.70
CA ALA A 31 13.76 -0.63 29.49
C ALA A 31 12.56 -0.79 30.44
N GLN A 32 12.75 -0.51 31.73
CA GLN A 32 11.65 -0.56 32.71
C GLN A 32 10.54 0.46 32.41
N LYS A 33 10.89 1.66 31.91
CA LYS A 33 9.91 2.66 31.47
C LYS A 33 9.16 2.22 30.21
N LEU A 34 9.81 1.54 29.27
CA LEU A 34 9.14 0.96 28.10
C LEU A 34 8.13 -0.11 28.49
N GLU A 35 8.50 -1.04 29.40
CA GLU A 35 7.58 -2.05 29.95
C GLU A 35 6.38 -1.39 30.68
N GLN A 36 6.61 -0.33 31.46
CA GLN A 36 5.54 0.42 32.12
C GLN A 36 4.61 1.17 31.15
N LEU A 37 5.15 1.68 30.04
CA LEU A 37 4.36 2.31 28.98
C LEU A 37 3.50 1.27 28.24
N GLU A 38 4.05 0.07 28.00
CA GLU A 38 3.32 -1.07 27.42
C GLU A 38 2.17 -1.54 28.33
N GLU A 39 2.42 -1.71 29.64
CA GLU A 39 1.38 -2.03 30.63
C GLU A 39 0.29 -0.93 30.73
N ALA A 40 0.68 0.35 30.66
CA ALA A 40 -0.26 1.47 30.65
C ALA A 40 -1.13 1.47 29.37
N MET A 41 -0.54 1.28 28.20
CA MET A 41 -1.29 1.21 26.93
C MET A 41 -2.22 -0.02 26.89
N GLY A 42 -1.75 -1.17 27.37
CA GLY A 42 -2.53 -2.41 27.40
C GLY A 42 -3.72 -2.38 28.38
N SER A 43 -3.61 -1.63 29.48
CA SER A 43 -4.71 -1.44 30.44
C SER A 43 -5.75 -0.41 29.96
N PHE A 44 -5.32 0.66 29.29
CA PHE A 44 -6.24 1.69 28.76
C PHE A 44 -7.02 1.28 27.51
N HIS A 45 -6.66 0.21 26.80
CA HIS A 45 -7.46 -0.29 25.66
C HIS A 45 -8.86 -0.80 26.03
N GLN A 46 -9.23 -0.83 27.32
CA GLN A 46 -10.56 -1.24 27.78
C GLN A 46 -11.52 -0.06 28.05
N GLU A 47 -11.03 1.19 28.15
CA GLU A 47 -11.85 2.41 28.32
C GLU A 47 -11.38 3.52 27.34
N GLY A 48 -12.31 4.11 26.59
CA GLY A 48 -12.02 4.75 25.29
C GLY A 48 -11.00 5.90 25.27
N LEU A 49 -10.15 5.91 24.23
CA LEU A 49 -9.01 6.82 23.99
C LEU A 49 -9.38 8.29 23.63
N SER A 50 -10.44 8.85 24.20
CA SER A 50 -11.05 10.10 23.70
C SER A 50 -10.62 11.39 24.42
N GLN A 51 -9.73 11.35 25.42
CA GLN A 51 -9.45 12.53 26.29
C GLN A 51 -7.97 12.89 26.53
N LEU A 52 -7.00 12.16 25.94
CA LEU A 52 -5.57 12.35 26.25
C LEU A 52 -4.78 13.26 25.28
N ALA A 53 -5.41 13.72 24.20
CA ALA A 53 -4.70 14.42 23.11
C ALA A 53 -4.55 15.94 23.30
N ASP A 54 -5.28 16.58 24.22
CA ASP A 54 -5.45 18.05 24.22
C ASP A 54 -4.42 18.84 25.03
N GLU A 55 -3.70 18.24 26.00
CA GLU A 55 -2.82 19.00 26.93
C GLU A 55 -1.38 18.47 27.11
N THR A 56 -0.95 17.41 26.39
CA THR A 56 0.39 16.84 26.60
C THR A 56 1.49 17.64 25.88
N VAL A 57 2.26 18.43 26.62
CA VAL A 57 3.48 19.10 26.10
C VAL A 57 4.62 18.09 25.95
N HIS A 58 4.82 17.55 24.75
CA HIS A 58 5.88 16.60 24.46
C HIS A 58 7.28 17.26 24.46
N TYR A 59 8.19 16.71 25.27
CA TYR A 59 9.60 17.11 25.32
C TYR A 59 10.45 16.48 24.22
N ASN A 60 11.67 17.00 24.03
CA ASN A 60 12.60 16.57 22.97
C ASN A 60 12.84 15.05 22.97
N PRO A 61 12.46 14.31 21.90
CA PRO A 61 12.54 12.85 21.86
C PRO A 61 13.98 12.31 21.83
N SER A 62 14.99 13.19 21.69
CA SER A 62 16.41 12.79 21.79
C SER A 62 16.82 12.37 23.20
N ASP A 63 16.10 12.80 24.25
CA ASP A 63 16.23 12.27 25.62
C ASP A 63 15.09 11.26 25.85
N ILE A 64 15.38 9.99 25.56
CA ILE A 64 14.37 8.93 25.60
C ILE A 64 13.83 8.70 27.02
N ALA A 65 14.64 8.93 28.06
CA ALA A 65 14.27 8.63 29.45
C ALA A 65 13.26 9.65 29.97
N SER A 66 13.43 10.93 29.60
CA SER A 66 12.52 12.03 29.92
C SER A 66 11.29 12.03 29.02
N TRP A 67 11.44 11.65 27.73
CA TRP A 67 10.33 11.50 26.80
C TRP A 67 9.37 10.36 27.20
N LEU A 68 9.89 9.18 27.55
CA LEU A 68 9.07 8.06 28.05
C LEU A 68 8.35 8.42 29.36
N GLU A 69 9.00 9.16 30.27
CA GLU A 69 8.35 9.59 31.52
C GLU A 69 7.20 10.57 31.26
N SER A 70 7.36 11.48 30.31
CA SER A 70 6.28 12.36 29.85
C SER A 70 5.11 11.55 29.26
N MET A 71 5.38 10.50 28.47
CA MET A 71 4.34 9.62 27.93
C MET A 71 3.61 8.87 29.04
N ILE A 72 4.33 8.20 29.96
CA ILE A 72 3.77 7.45 31.09
C ILE A 72 2.95 8.36 32.03
N SER A 73 3.38 9.61 32.22
CA SER A 73 2.64 10.58 33.04
C SER A 73 1.28 10.96 32.43
N GLY A 74 1.15 10.95 31.10
CA GLY A 74 -0.13 11.15 30.41
C GLY A 74 -1.16 10.06 30.73
N PHE A 75 -0.73 8.80 30.90
CA PHE A 75 -1.63 7.69 31.21
C PHE A 75 -2.04 7.60 32.69
N ASN A 76 -1.52 8.46 33.58
CA ASN A 76 -1.86 8.44 35.01
C ASN A 76 -2.60 9.71 35.41
N PRO A 77 -3.95 9.68 35.56
CA PRO A 77 -4.68 10.83 36.08
C PRO A 77 -4.28 11.09 37.54
N ILE A 78 -3.66 12.25 37.78
CA ILE A 78 -3.47 12.78 39.13
C ILE A 78 -4.86 13.05 39.72
N PRO A 79 -5.19 12.59 40.93
CA PRO A 79 -6.44 12.99 41.58
C PRO A 79 -6.34 14.48 41.97
N GLU A 80 -6.97 15.35 41.19
CA GLU A 80 -7.05 16.76 41.52
C GLU A 80 -7.74 16.98 42.86
N PHE A 81 -7.15 17.84 43.67
CA PHE A 81 -7.71 18.25 44.96
C PHE A 81 -8.87 19.22 44.74
N ASP A 82 -10.09 18.72 44.99
CA ASP A 82 -11.32 19.51 45.04
C ASP A 82 -11.15 20.74 45.96
N SER A 83 -11.32 21.94 45.39
CA SER A 83 -11.41 23.17 46.19
C SER A 83 -12.28 24.26 45.56
N SER A 84 -13.28 24.68 46.34
CA SER A 84 -14.09 25.90 46.22
C SER A 84 -15.07 26.04 45.04
N SER A 85 -16.24 25.42 45.24
CA SER A 85 -17.56 26.08 45.16
C SER A 85 -17.61 27.60 44.98
N ASP A 86 -18.43 28.07 44.04
CA ASP A 86 -19.60 28.91 44.38
C ASP A 86 -20.69 28.86 43.27
N PRO A 87 -21.99 29.10 43.59
CA PRO A 87 -23.12 28.97 42.66
C PRO A 87 -23.56 30.31 42.02
N PHE A 88 -24.68 30.27 41.28
CA PHE A 88 -25.49 31.34 40.65
C PHE A 88 -25.38 31.45 39.11
N LEU A 89 -26.40 30.95 38.39
CA LEU A 89 -27.57 31.78 38.03
C LEU A 89 -28.70 30.95 37.37
N GLU A 90 -29.95 31.33 37.65
CA GLU A 90 -31.15 30.65 37.14
C GLU A 90 -31.70 31.27 35.85
N SER A 91 -32.54 30.48 35.16
CA SER A 91 -33.80 30.92 34.52
C SER A 91 -33.75 31.83 33.28
N SER A 92 -34.24 31.28 32.16
CA SER A 92 -35.57 31.69 31.66
C SER A 92 -36.20 30.58 30.80
N ALA A 93 -37.53 30.50 30.77
CA ALA A 93 -38.25 29.32 30.29
C ALA A 93 -39.39 29.62 29.31
N SER A 94 -39.67 28.65 28.43
CA SER A 94 -40.98 28.38 27.78
C SER A 94 -41.48 29.44 26.75
N VAL A 95 -42.37 29.17 25.78
CA VAL A 95 -43.71 28.54 25.90
C VAL A 95 -44.25 27.95 24.56
N ASN A 96 -44.75 26.70 24.60
CA ASN A 96 -45.82 26.02 23.81
C ASN A 96 -45.76 25.96 22.24
N SER A 97 -46.36 24.96 21.55
CA SER A 97 -47.64 24.28 21.86
C SER A 97 -47.85 22.87 21.28
N GLN A 98 -48.52 22.02 22.08
CA GLN A 98 -49.55 21.00 21.73
C GLN A 98 -49.17 19.61 21.13
N MET A 99 -49.52 18.59 21.94
CA MET A 99 -49.76 17.15 21.67
C MET A 99 -51.31 16.91 21.58
N PRO A 100 -51.93 15.69 21.49
CA PRO A 100 -51.39 14.31 21.61
C PRO A 100 -52.00 13.15 20.74
N ILE A 101 -51.26 12.01 20.61
CA ILE A 101 -51.71 10.56 20.67
C ILE A 101 -52.66 10.03 19.53
N ASP A 102 -52.57 8.82 18.91
CA ASP A 102 -51.90 7.51 19.17
C ASP A 102 -51.71 6.65 17.87
N LEU A 103 -50.82 5.63 17.90
CA LEU A 103 -50.84 4.29 17.20
C LEU A 103 -51.04 4.18 15.65
N ASP A 104 -50.48 3.23 14.86
CA ASP A 104 -49.52 2.10 15.00
C ASP A 104 -49.10 1.60 13.57
N PHE A 105 -48.19 0.60 13.50
CA PHE A 105 -47.72 -0.27 12.39
C PHE A 105 -46.47 0.14 11.59
N GLY A 106 -45.43 -0.73 11.64
CA GLY A 106 -44.58 -0.93 10.45
C GLY A 106 -43.11 -1.40 10.54
N SER A 107 -42.55 -1.81 11.68
CA SER A 107 -41.19 -2.40 11.71
C SER A 107 -41.25 -3.93 11.67
N ASP A 108 -40.59 -4.58 10.69
CA ASP A 108 -40.20 -6.00 10.87
C ASP A 108 -39.11 -6.53 9.91
N LEU A 109 -38.32 -7.49 10.43
CA LEU A 109 -37.36 -8.42 9.76
C LEU A 109 -36.01 -7.86 9.21
N ILE A 110 -34.84 -8.53 9.36
CA ILE A 110 -34.47 -9.77 10.09
C ILE A 110 -32.99 -9.72 10.55
N ALA A 111 -32.63 -10.56 11.53
CA ALA A 111 -31.43 -10.43 12.38
C ALA A 111 -30.18 -11.27 12.04
N ILE A 112 -29.10 -10.97 12.77
CA ILE A 112 -27.77 -11.62 12.79
C ILE A 112 -27.51 -12.19 14.20
N PRO A 113 -27.14 -13.49 14.36
CA PRO A 113 -25.92 -13.80 15.14
C PRO A 113 -25.16 -15.09 14.72
N GLY A 114 -23.89 -15.20 15.14
CA GLY A 114 -23.11 -16.44 15.05
C GLY A 114 -21.76 -16.40 15.80
N LYS A 115 -21.78 -16.32 17.14
CA LYS A 115 -20.60 -16.55 18.02
C LYS A 115 -20.89 -17.70 18.99
N ALA A 116 -19.87 -18.48 19.35
CA ALA A 116 -19.99 -19.58 20.31
C ALA A 116 -18.97 -19.43 21.45
N VAL A 117 -19.43 -19.65 22.69
CA VAL A 117 -18.60 -19.76 23.91
C VAL A 117 -19.14 -20.93 24.74
N TYR A 118 -18.23 -21.71 25.34
CA TYR A 118 -18.52 -22.90 26.14
C TYR A 118 -19.09 -22.58 27.54
N PRO A 119 -19.81 -23.54 28.14
CA PRO A 119 -19.82 -23.71 29.60
C PRO A 119 -19.32 -25.10 30.05
N ARG A 120 -19.03 -25.20 31.35
CA ARG A 120 -18.35 -26.31 32.06
C ARG A 120 -19.30 -26.94 33.10
N THR A 121 -19.34 -28.26 33.24
CA THR A 121 -20.15 -28.94 34.29
C THR A 121 -19.49 -30.20 34.87
N GLN A 122 -19.88 -30.56 36.09
CA GLN A 122 -19.37 -31.67 36.93
C GLN A 122 -20.33 -32.90 36.96
N PRO A 123 -19.89 -34.08 37.48
CA PRO A 123 -20.53 -35.39 37.24
C PRO A 123 -21.51 -35.87 38.33
N PRO A 124 -22.43 -36.81 38.00
CA PRO A 124 -22.56 -38.11 38.73
C PRO A 124 -23.08 -39.27 37.80
N PRO A 125 -23.71 -40.37 38.29
CA PRO A 125 -23.18 -41.58 38.97
C PRO A 125 -23.41 -42.90 38.12
N PRO A 126 -23.24 -44.16 38.62
CA PRO A 126 -22.88 -45.31 37.76
C PRO A 126 -23.99 -46.31 37.31
N GLU A 127 -23.63 -47.05 36.25
CA GLU A 127 -24.02 -48.42 35.80
C GLU A 127 -25.49 -48.87 35.66
N GLN A 128 -25.82 -49.40 34.46
CA GLN A 128 -26.59 -50.65 34.31
C GLN A 128 -26.33 -51.40 32.97
N ASN A 129 -26.67 -52.69 32.95
CA ASN A 129 -26.06 -53.78 32.17
C ASN A 129 -26.52 -54.02 30.70
N GLN A 130 -25.59 -54.54 29.88
CA GLN A 130 -25.75 -55.57 28.80
C GLN A 130 -26.43 -55.22 27.44
N PRO A 131 -26.20 -56.01 26.35
CA PRO A 131 -25.03 -56.84 26.00
C PRO A 131 -24.51 -56.68 24.52
N GLN A 132 -23.28 -57.14 24.25
CA GLN A 132 -22.64 -57.15 22.92
C GLN A 132 -23.07 -58.30 21.99
N PRO A 133 -22.78 -58.20 20.68
CA PRO A 133 -22.32 -59.34 19.88
C PRO A 133 -20.90 -59.17 19.27
N LYS A 134 -19.98 -59.96 19.83
CA LYS A 134 -18.70 -60.48 19.32
C LYS A 134 -18.37 -60.28 17.82
N LYS A 135 -17.14 -59.81 17.52
CA LYS A 135 -16.36 -60.26 16.33
C LYS A 135 -14.87 -60.49 16.66
N LEU A 136 -14.30 -61.44 15.90
CA LEU A 136 -13.00 -62.10 16.05
C LEU A 136 -11.77 -61.20 16.27
N LYS A 137 -10.82 -61.71 17.07
CA LYS A 137 -9.40 -61.35 16.97
C LYS A 137 -8.75 -62.14 15.83
N THR A 138 -7.81 -61.52 15.12
CA THR A 138 -6.81 -62.25 14.31
C THR A 138 -5.48 -61.52 14.42
N SER A 139 -4.44 -62.23 14.84
CA SER A 139 -3.11 -61.68 15.10
C SER A 139 -2.18 -61.98 13.93
N ILE A 140 -1.56 -60.96 13.33
CA ILE A 140 -0.44 -61.10 12.38
C ILE A 140 0.67 -60.13 12.79
N ALA A 141 1.91 -60.50 12.49
CA ALA A 141 3.14 -60.01 13.11
C ALA A 141 3.51 -58.56 12.81
N ALA A 142 4.38 -58.01 13.66
CA ALA A 142 4.99 -56.69 13.51
C ALA A 142 5.88 -56.62 12.25
N VAL A 143 5.75 -55.51 11.52
CA VAL A 143 6.68 -55.08 10.46
C VAL A 143 7.37 -53.81 10.93
N ALA A 144 8.67 -53.70 10.70
CA ALA A 144 9.47 -52.55 11.11
C ALA A 144 9.00 -51.26 10.40
N PRO A 145 9.18 -50.07 11.00
CA PRO A 145 8.87 -48.81 10.32
C PRO A 145 9.79 -48.61 9.10
N PRO A 146 9.28 -48.02 8.00
CA PRO A 146 10.12 -47.64 6.87
C PRO A 146 11.07 -46.48 7.27
N PRO A 147 12.19 -46.29 6.54
CA PRO A 147 13.06 -45.13 6.74
C PRO A 147 12.30 -43.81 6.46
N PRO A 148 12.74 -42.68 7.03
CA PRO A 148 12.09 -41.39 6.82
C PRO A 148 12.10 -41.01 5.33
N ALA A 149 10.92 -40.65 4.83
CA ALA A 149 10.69 -40.44 3.42
C ALA A 149 11.20 -39.06 2.95
N THR A 150 12.20 -39.05 2.07
CA THR A 150 12.65 -37.86 1.32
C THR A 150 12.14 -37.70 -0.14
N PRO A 151 11.08 -38.39 -0.66
CA PRO A 151 10.73 -38.28 -2.09
C PRO A 151 9.94 -37.02 -2.47
N LEU A 152 9.10 -36.47 -1.58
CA LEU A 152 8.12 -35.43 -1.95
C LEU A 152 8.74 -34.08 -2.37
N LEU A 153 9.93 -33.74 -1.87
CA LEU A 153 10.59 -32.48 -2.20
C LEU A 153 11.28 -32.51 -3.59
N VAL A 154 11.80 -33.67 -3.99
CA VAL A 154 12.49 -33.83 -5.28
C VAL A 154 11.50 -33.72 -6.44
N ASP A 155 10.36 -34.42 -6.33
CA ASP A 155 9.28 -34.34 -7.31
C ASP A 155 8.73 -32.90 -7.45
N SER A 156 8.67 -32.14 -6.35
CA SER A 156 8.20 -30.75 -6.36
C SER A 156 9.13 -29.85 -7.20
N GLN A 157 10.43 -29.90 -6.93
CA GLN A 157 11.42 -29.07 -7.64
C GLN A 157 11.54 -29.44 -9.12
N GLU A 158 11.54 -30.73 -9.46
CA GLU A 158 11.55 -31.17 -10.87
C GLU A 158 10.29 -30.71 -11.60
N ASN A 159 9.11 -30.83 -10.96
CA ASN A 159 7.87 -30.33 -11.54
C ASN A 159 7.84 -28.80 -11.68
N GLY A 160 8.49 -28.05 -10.79
CA GLY A 160 8.64 -26.60 -10.91
C GLY A 160 9.51 -26.19 -12.10
N ILE A 161 10.63 -26.89 -12.32
CA ILE A 161 11.46 -26.71 -13.52
C ILE A 161 10.65 -27.04 -14.79
N ARG A 162 9.95 -28.18 -14.80
CA ARG A 162 9.08 -28.60 -15.92
C ARG A 162 7.94 -27.60 -16.18
N LEU A 163 7.40 -26.97 -15.14
CA LEU A 163 6.36 -25.94 -15.24
C LEU A 163 6.87 -24.71 -15.98
N VAL A 164 8.03 -24.17 -15.60
CA VAL A 164 8.65 -23.02 -16.28
C VAL A 164 8.96 -23.36 -17.75
N HIS A 165 9.55 -24.52 -18.03
CA HIS A 165 9.78 -24.97 -19.41
C HIS A 165 8.48 -25.12 -20.22
N THR A 166 7.39 -25.60 -19.59
CA THR A 166 6.10 -25.75 -20.28
C THR A 166 5.43 -24.39 -20.54
N LEU A 167 5.55 -23.43 -19.62
CA LEU A 167 5.12 -22.02 -19.81
C LEU A 167 5.82 -21.40 -21.02
N MET A 168 7.15 -21.48 -21.09
CA MET A 168 7.94 -20.95 -22.20
C MET A 168 7.59 -21.62 -23.53
N ALA A 169 7.55 -22.97 -23.57
CA ALA A 169 7.15 -23.71 -24.76
C ALA A 169 5.71 -23.38 -25.22
N CYS A 170 4.80 -23.07 -24.29
CA CYS A 170 3.45 -22.65 -24.62
C CYS A 170 3.45 -21.26 -25.26
N ALA A 171 4.23 -20.31 -24.72
CA ALA A 171 4.37 -18.98 -25.30
C ALA A 171 5.01 -19.02 -26.70
N GLU A 172 6.03 -19.85 -26.90
CA GLU A 172 6.63 -20.12 -28.22
C GLU A 172 5.60 -20.70 -29.20
N ALA A 173 4.83 -21.71 -28.79
CA ALA A 173 3.78 -22.30 -29.61
C ALA A 173 2.68 -21.29 -29.99
N VAL A 174 2.33 -20.37 -29.10
CA VAL A 174 1.41 -19.26 -29.38
C VAL A 174 2.02 -18.25 -30.35
N GLN A 175 3.30 -17.88 -30.20
CA GLN A 175 3.98 -16.99 -31.14
C GLN A 175 4.08 -17.58 -32.56
N GLN A 176 4.20 -18.90 -32.66
CA GLN A 176 4.21 -19.65 -33.93
C GLN A 176 2.80 -19.96 -34.48
N GLU A 177 1.74 -19.45 -33.85
CA GLU A 177 0.33 -19.75 -34.18
C GLU A 177 -0.04 -21.25 -34.14
N ASN A 178 0.78 -22.08 -33.47
CA ASN A 178 0.54 -23.51 -33.29
C ASN A 178 -0.43 -23.77 -32.13
N PHE A 179 -1.66 -23.28 -32.28
CA PHE A 179 -2.67 -23.29 -31.22
C PHE A 179 -3.03 -24.71 -30.73
N LYS A 180 -2.86 -25.76 -31.56
CA LYS A 180 -3.06 -27.15 -31.13
C LYS A 180 -2.02 -27.60 -30.10
N LEU A 181 -0.75 -27.23 -30.33
CA LEU A 181 0.32 -27.50 -29.37
C LEU A 181 0.15 -26.63 -28.12
N ALA A 182 -0.15 -25.34 -28.29
CA ALA A 182 -0.40 -24.43 -27.18
C ALA A 182 -1.57 -24.89 -26.29
N GLU A 183 -2.67 -25.39 -26.87
CA GLU A 183 -3.80 -25.94 -26.12
C GLU A 183 -3.42 -27.18 -25.28
N ALA A 184 -2.56 -28.06 -25.81
CA ALA A 184 -2.04 -29.20 -25.07
C ALA A 184 -1.10 -28.76 -23.94
N LEU A 185 -0.23 -27.78 -24.20
CA LEU A 185 0.71 -27.24 -23.23
C LEU A 185 0.00 -26.48 -22.10
N VAL A 186 -0.99 -25.62 -22.39
CA VAL A 186 -1.72 -24.87 -21.33
C VAL A 186 -2.51 -25.79 -20.41
N LYS A 187 -3.05 -26.91 -20.92
CA LYS A 187 -3.65 -27.96 -20.07
C LYS A 187 -2.60 -28.63 -19.17
N ASN A 188 -1.41 -28.91 -19.70
CA ASN A 188 -0.30 -29.48 -18.91
C ASN A 188 0.21 -28.50 -17.82
N ILE A 189 0.28 -27.19 -18.14
CA ILE A 189 0.62 -26.14 -17.16
C ILE A 189 -0.34 -26.17 -15.98
N GLY A 190 -1.65 -26.32 -16.22
CA GLY A 190 -2.65 -26.45 -15.14
C GLY A 190 -2.37 -27.61 -14.18
N PHE A 191 -2.03 -28.81 -14.69
CA PHE A 191 -1.67 -29.95 -13.85
C PHE A 191 -0.35 -29.73 -13.08
N LEU A 192 0.64 -29.13 -13.72
CA LEU A 192 1.93 -28.83 -13.10
C LEU A 192 1.81 -27.71 -12.04
N ALA A 193 1.00 -26.68 -12.25
CA ALA A 193 0.78 -25.61 -11.27
C ALA A 193 0.13 -26.13 -9.98
N VAL A 194 -0.80 -27.09 -10.07
CA VAL A 194 -1.42 -27.73 -8.90
C VAL A 194 -0.41 -28.49 -8.04
N SER A 195 0.67 -29.03 -8.62
CA SER A 195 1.72 -29.72 -7.86
C SER A 195 2.67 -28.79 -7.11
N GLN A 196 2.76 -27.52 -7.52
CA GLN A 196 3.57 -26.49 -6.85
C GLN A 196 2.85 -25.89 -5.65
N ALA A 197 3.56 -25.10 -4.85
CA ALA A 197 3.02 -24.29 -3.75
C ALA A 197 3.46 -22.83 -3.88
N GLY A 198 2.92 -21.95 -3.03
CA GLY A 198 3.32 -20.55 -2.92
C GLY A 198 3.25 -19.76 -4.23
N ALA A 199 4.19 -18.81 -4.38
CA ALA A 199 4.29 -17.86 -5.48
C ALA A 199 4.30 -18.57 -6.85
N MET A 200 5.04 -19.67 -6.96
CA MET A 200 5.14 -20.42 -8.22
C MET A 200 3.78 -20.98 -8.67
N ARG A 201 2.95 -21.50 -7.77
CA ARG A 201 1.57 -21.94 -8.11
C ARG A 201 0.75 -20.75 -8.61
N LYS A 202 0.79 -19.63 -7.89
CA LYS A 202 -0.03 -18.44 -8.14
C LYS A 202 0.31 -17.81 -9.50
N VAL A 203 1.60 -17.50 -9.72
CA VAL A 203 2.12 -16.95 -10.99
C VAL A 203 1.75 -17.87 -12.16
N ALA A 204 2.05 -19.17 -12.05
CA ALA A 204 1.75 -20.10 -13.13
C ALA A 204 0.24 -20.20 -13.43
N THR A 205 -0.63 -20.04 -12.43
CA THR A 205 -2.08 -20.02 -12.62
C THR A 205 -2.52 -18.81 -13.43
N TYR A 206 -2.08 -17.60 -13.07
CA TYR A 206 -2.42 -16.38 -13.82
C TYR A 206 -1.83 -16.38 -15.24
N PHE A 207 -0.59 -16.85 -15.42
CA PHE A 207 0.01 -16.99 -16.75
C PHE A 207 -0.69 -18.07 -17.61
N ALA A 208 -1.14 -19.18 -17.02
CA ALA A 208 -1.95 -20.19 -17.71
C ALA A 208 -3.30 -19.63 -18.15
N GLU A 209 -3.97 -18.85 -17.29
CA GLU A 209 -5.22 -18.18 -17.63
C GLU A 209 -5.02 -17.17 -18.77
N ALA A 210 -3.99 -16.33 -18.70
CA ALA A 210 -3.69 -15.34 -19.73
C ALA A 210 -3.31 -15.99 -21.08
N LEU A 211 -2.53 -17.08 -21.07
CA LEU A 211 -2.24 -17.87 -22.26
C LEU A 211 -3.51 -18.51 -22.83
N ALA A 212 -4.39 -19.09 -22.00
CA ALA A 212 -5.66 -19.65 -22.44
C ALA A 212 -6.55 -18.56 -23.07
N ARG A 213 -6.68 -17.39 -22.43
CA ARG A 213 -7.40 -16.22 -22.97
C ARG A 213 -6.84 -15.83 -24.35
N ARG A 214 -5.52 -15.80 -24.52
CA ARG A 214 -4.87 -15.53 -25.82
C ARG A 214 -5.18 -16.59 -26.88
N ILE A 215 -5.04 -17.87 -26.53
CA ILE A 215 -5.29 -19.02 -27.43
C ILE A 215 -6.73 -19.02 -27.94
N TYR A 216 -7.70 -18.79 -27.06
CA TYR A 216 -9.13 -18.78 -27.39
C TYR A 216 -9.65 -17.41 -27.83
N LYS A 217 -8.81 -16.37 -27.88
CA LYS A 217 -9.17 -14.97 -28.21
C LYS A 217 -10.27 -14.41 -27.29
N LEU A 218 -10.23 -14.78 -26.02
CA LEU A 218 -11.13 -14.32 -24.96
C LEU A 218 -10.56 -13.05 -24.30
N TYR A 219 -10.62 -11.96 -25.05
CA TYR A 219 -10.27 -10.64 -24.54
C TYR A 219 -11.36 -10.16 -23.58
N PRO A 220 -11.01 -9.53 -22.43
CA PRO A 220 -11.99 -8.98 -21.53
C PRO A 220 -12.78 -7.88 -22.24
N ALA A 221 -14.08 -8.09 -22.43
CA ALA A 221 -14.99 -7.03 -22.84
C ALA A 221 -15.12 -6.04 -21.68
N ASN A 222 -14.62 -4.82 -21.91
CA ASN A 222 -14.71 -3.64 -21.05
C ASN A 222 -13.78 -3.61 -19.83
N GLN A 223 -12.98 -2.53 -19.76
CA GLN A 223 -12.27 -2.06 -18.56
C GLN A 223 -13.20 -1.26 -17.61
N GLN A 224 -14.52 -1.38 -17.75
CA GLN A 224 -15.56 -0.53 -17.13
C GLN A 224 -15.90 -0.87 -15.68
N ASP A 225 -14.94 -1.37 -14.90
CA ASP A 225 -15.11 -1.55 -13.46
C ASP A 225 -13.97 -0.86 -12.73
N SER A 226 -13.97 0.48 -12.82
CA SER A 226 -13.02 1.33 -12.09
C SER A 226 -13.12 1.07 -10.60
N ALA A 227 -14.34 1.00 -10.05
CA ALA A 227 -14.57 0.75 -8.64
C ALA A 227 -13.93 -0.57 -8.15
N PHE A 228 -14.03 -1.66 -8.92
CA PHE A 228 -13.32 -2.89 -8.60
C PHE A 228 -11.80 -2.78 -8.74
N ASN A 229 -11.28 -2.07 -9.74
CA ASN A 229 -9.84 -1.80 -9.86
C ASN A 229 -9.32 -0.97 -8.66
N ASP A 230 -10.05 0.06 -8.24
CA ASP A 230 -9.72 0.93 -7.11
C ASP A 230 -9.75 0.13 -5.79
N MET A 231 -10.74 -0.74 -5.60
CA MET A 231 -10.80 -1.67 -4.45
C MET A 231 -9.59 -2.62 -4.42
N LEU A 232 -9.26 -3.24 -5.55
CA LEU A 232 -8.08 -4.11 -5.66
C LEU A 232 -6.78 -3.35 -5.36
N GLN A 233 -6.69 -2.10 -5.80
CA GLN A 233 -5.52 -1.26 -5.57
C GLN A 233 -5.41 -0.79 -4.11
N MET A 234 -6.52 -0.58 -3.39
CA MET A 234 -6.46 -0.35 -1.94
C MET A 234 -5.87 -1.55 -1.20
N HIS A 235 -6.28 -2.78 -1.53
CA HIS A 235 -5.66 -3.97 -0.94
C HIS A 235 -4.17 -4.09 -1.31
N PHE A 236 -3.77 -3.70 -2.52
CA PHE A 236 -2.37 -3.61 -2.94
C PHE A 236 -1.58 -2.53 -2.19
N TYR A 237 -2.22 -1.42 -1.82
CA TYR A 237 -1.65 -0.37 -0.97
C TYR A 237 -1.39 -0.87 0.45
N GLU A 238 -2.28 -1.69 1.02
CA GLU A 238 -2.09 -2.23 2.37
C GLU A 238 -1.12 -3.41 2.45
N THR A 239 -1.05 -4.25 1.43
CA THR A 239 -0.32 -5.53 1.51
C THR A 239 1.21 -5.38 1.62
N CYS A 240 1.80 -4.42 0.92
CA CYS A 240 3.26 -4.28 0.76
C CYS A 240 3.64 -2.82 0.49
N PRO A 241 4.92 -2.42 0.63
CA PRO A 241 5.34 -1.01 0.57
C PRO A 241 5.28 -0.34 -0.83
N TYR A 242 4.74 -0.99 -1.87
CA TYR A 242 4.81 -0.55 -3.27
C TYR A 242 4.28 0.88 -3.52
N LEU A 243 3.00 1.11 -3.26
CA LEU A 243 2.36 2.41 -3.48
C LEU A 243 2.71 3.41 -2.37
N LYS A 244 2.94 2.92 -1.14
CA LYS A 244 3.46 3.73 -0.04
C LYS A 244 4.82 4.36 -0.42
N PHE A 245 5.74 3.59 -0.98
CA PHE A 245 7.01 4.09 -1.53
C PHE A 245 6.80 5.14 -2.63
N ALA A 246 5.89 4.88 -3.57
CA ALA A 246 5.54 5.82 -4.63
C ALA A 246 5.05 7.16 -4.07
N HIS A 247 4.08 7.12 -3.14
CA HIS A 247 3.49 8.30 -2.52
C HIS A 247 4.52 9.10 -1.71
N PHE A 248 5.29 8.46 -0.83
CA PHE A 248 6.26 9.17 0.01
C PHE A 248 7.40 9.79 -0.80
N THR A 249 7.95 9.06 -1.78
CA THR A 249 9.05 9.60 -2.61
C THR A 249 8.60 10.72 -3.54
N ALA A 250 7.38 10.66 -4.10
CA ALA A 250 6.80 11.76 -4.86
C ALA A 250 6.45 12.96 -3.96
N ASN A 251 5.80 12.74 -2.82
CA ASN A 251 5.45 13.80 -1.86
C ASN A 251 6.67 14.57 -1.37
N GLN A 252 7.78 13.88 -1.07
CA GLN A 252 9.02 14.54 -0.64
C GLN A 252 9.61 15.44 -1.73
N ALA A 253 9.56 15.03 -2.99
CA ALA A 253 10.01 15.84 -4.11
C ALA A 253 9.11 17.08 -4.34
N ILE A 254 7.79 16.91 -4.22
CA ILE A 254 6.81 18.01 -4.28
C ILE A 254 7.03 19.00 -3.12
N LEU A 255 7.24 18.50 -1.90
CA LEU A 255 7.49 19.31 -0.70
C LEU A 255 8.77 20.15 -0.84
N GLU A 256 9.84 19.57 -1.38
CA GLU A 256 11.10 20.28 -1.67
C GLU A 256 10.92 21.34 -2.77
N ALA A 257 10.17 21.04 -3.84
CA ALA A 257 9.82 22.01 -4.88
C ALA A 257 8.94 23.18 -4.38
N PHE A 258 8.12 22.93 -3.37
CA PHE A 258 7.25 23.91 -2.71
C PHE A 258 7.92 24.67 -1.54
N ALA A 259 9.22 24.48 -1.30
CA ALA A 259 9.95 25.22 -0.28
C ALA A 259 9.87 26.74 -0.51
N GLY A 260 9.44 27.49 0.52
CA GLY A 260 9.31 28.96 0.48
C GLY A 260 8.18 29.51 -0.40
N LYS A 261 7.36 28.67 -1.04
CA LYS A 261 6.22 29.09 -1.88
C LYS A 261 4.98 29.34 -1.02
N SER A 262 4.27 30.46 -1.21
CA SER A 262 3.07 30.80 -0.42
C SER A 262 1.76 30.24 -1.00
N ARG A 263 1.71 29.98 -2.31
CA ARG A 263 0.54 29.46 -3.03
C ARG A 263 1.00 28.31 -3.93
N VAL A 264 0.49 27.12 -3.67
CA VAL A 264 0.95 25.88 -4.31
C VAL A 264 -0.22 25.06 -4.83
N HIS A 265 -0.03 24.42 -5.98
CA HIS A 265 -1.08 23.67 -6.66
C HIS A 265 -0.52 22.34 -7.13
N VAL A 266 -1.11 21.22 -6.69
CA VAL A 266 -0.81 19.90 -7.25
C VAL A 266 -1.90 19.51 -8.24
N ILE A 267 -1.49 19.06 -9.42
CA ILE A 267 -2.35 18.37 -10.38
C ILE A 267 -1.99 16.90 -10.31
N ASP A 268 -2.92 16.08 -9.81
CA ASP A 268 -2.78 14.64 -9.72
C ASP A 268 -3.49 13.95 -10.89
N PHE A 269 -2.74 13.19 -11.68
CA PHE A 269 -3.27 12.50 -12.86
C PHE A 269 -4.18 11.31 -12.52
N SER A 270 -4.17 10.82 -11.28
CA SER A 270 -5.09 9.77 -10.88
C SER A 270 -5.41 9.82 -9.39
N MET A 271 -6.44 10.59 -9.05
CA MET A 271 -6.88 10.83 -7.67
C MET A 271 -7.24 9.57 -6.89
N LYS A 272 -7.89 8.59 -7.55
CA LYS A 272 -8.36 7.32 -6.93
C LYS A 272 -9.08 7.62 -5.59
N GLN A 273 -8.64 6.98 -4.51
CA GLN A 273 -9.15 7.17 -3.14
C GLN A 273 -8.40 8.27 -2.35
N GLY A 274 -7.48 9.00 -2.99
CA GLY A 274 -6.77 10.15 -2.41
C GLY A 274 -5.67 9.83 -1.39
N MET A 275 -5.29 8.55 -1.22
CA MET A 275 -4.39 8.06 -0.16
C MET A 275 -2.99 8.71 -0.12
N GLN A 276 -2.54 9.37 -1.19
CA GLN A 276 -1.27 10.11 -1.21
C GLN A 276 -1.33 11.43 -0.42
N TRP A 277 -2.47 12.10 -0.42
CA TRP A 277 -2.58 13.52 -0.09
C TRP A 277 -2.65 13.86 1.41
N PRO A 278 -3.17 13.01 2.33
CA PRO A 278 -3.13 13.26 3.77
C PRO A 278 -1.72 13.49 4.32
N ALA A 279 -0.74 12.70 3.86
CA ALA A 279 0.66 12.83 4.29
C ALA A 279 1.30 14.14 3.79
N LEU A 280 0.97 14.57 2.56
CA LEU A 280 1.45 15.86 2.04
C LEU A 280 0.79 17.04 2.77
N LEU A 281 -0.51 16.97 3.06
CA LEU A 281 -1.24 17.98 3.84
C LEU A 281 -0.58 18.20 5.22
N GLN A 282 -0.28 17.12 5.94
CA GLN A 282 0.43 17.18 7.22
C GLN A 282 1.84 17.77 7.07
N ALA A 283 2.61 17.36 6.05
CA ALA A 283 3.94 17.90 5.79
C ALA A 283 3.94 19.40 5.41
N LEU A 284 2.90 19.87 4.71
CA LEU A 284 2.70 21.29 4.39
C LEU A 284 2.31 22.11 5.63
N ALA A 285 1.47 21.55 6.52
CA ALA A 285 1.11 22.20 7.79
C ALA A 285 2.33 22.42 8.71
N LEU A 286 3.24 21.44 8.77
CA LEU A 286 4.45 21.47 9.60
C LEU A 286 5.64 22.22 8.97
N ARG A 287 5.46 22.81 7.78
CA ARG A 287 6.55 23.43 7.02
C ARG A 287 7.10 24.70 7.70
N PRO A 288 8.43 24.93 7.73
CA PRO A 288 9.00 26.19 8.20
C PRO A 288 8.42 27.41 7.46
N GLY A 289 7.97 28.41 8.22
CA GLY A 289 7.25 29.57 7.70
C GLY A 289 5.73 29.40 7.59
N GLY A 290 5.20 28.22 7.95
CA GLY A 290 3.77 27.92 8.01
C GLY A 290 3.19 27.31 6.73
N PRO A 291 1.93 26.85 6.80
CA PRO A 291 1.21 26.28 5.67
C PRO A 291 1.06 27.28 4.52
N PRO A 292 1.21 26.84 3.26
CA PRO A 292 0.79 27.61 2.11
C PRO A 292 -0.73 27.52 1.91
N SER A 293 -1.27 28.41 1.08
CA SER A 293 -2.52 28.16 0.35
C SER A 293 -2.28 27.00 -0.62
N PHE A 294 -3.01 25.89 -0.44
CA PHE A 294 -2.82 24.65 -1.18
C PHE A 294 -4.05 24.30 -2.01
N ARG A 295 -3.85 24.19 -3.33
CA ARG A 295 -4.85 23.72 -4.29
C ARG A 295 -4.53 22.31 -4.76
N LEU A 296 -5.52 21.43 -4.84
CA LEU A 296 -5.37 20.08 -5.38
C LEU A 296 -6.41 19.86 -6.48
N THR A 297 -5.93 19.64 -7.72
CA THR A 297 -6.78 19.16 -8.81
C THR A 297 -6.56 17.66 -8.98
N GLY A 298 -7.58 16.85 -8.69
CA GLY A 298 -7.55 15.40 -8.83
C GLY A 298 -8.29 14.95 -10.07
N ILE A 299 -7.61 14.25 -10.99
CA ILE A 299 -8.23 13.67 -12.19
C ILE A 299 -8.71 12.25 -11.90
N GLY A 300 -9.85 11.85 -12.47
CA GLY A 300 -10.34 10.47 -12.43
C GLY A 300 -11.32 10.15 -13.56
N PRO A 301 -11.63 8.86 -13.78
CA PRO A 301 -12.63 8.44 -14.75
C PRO A 301 -14.05 8.89 -14.34
N PRO A 302 -15.01 8.92 -15.28
CA PRO A 302 -16.41 9.12 -14.93
C PRO A 302 -16.92 8.00 -14.02
N SER A 303 -17.71 8.34 -13.01
CA SER A 303 -18.38 7.35 -12.17
C SER A 303 -19.38 6.51 -12.99
N HIS A 304 -19.56 5.25 -12.60
CA HIS A 304 -20.51 4.33 -13.23
C HIS A 304 -21.84 4.25 -12.45
N ASP A 305 -21.80 4.53 -11.15
CA ASP A 305 -22.94 4.84 -10.29
C ASP A 305 -23.18 6.36 -10.23
N GLU A 306 -24.38 6.80 -9.82
CA GLU A 306 -24.76 8.24 -9.76
C GLU A 306 -24.05 9.02 -8.61
N THR A 307 -22.95 8.49 -8.11
CA THR A 307 -22.10 9.04 -7.05
C THR A 307 -20.95 9.85 -7.65
N ASP A 308 -20.46 10.85 -6.91
CA ASP A 308 -19.27 11.62 -7.27
C ASP A 308 -18.11 11.25 -6.32
N HIS A 309 -17.46 10.12 -6.58
CA HIS A 309 -16.32 9.63 -5.80
C HIS A 309 -15.20 10.68 -5.71
N LEU A 310 -14.97 11.46 -6.78
CA LEU A 310 -13.96 12.52 -6.78
C LEU A 310 -14.34 13.65 -5.81
N GLN A 311 -15.62 14.03 -5.73
CA GLN A 311 -16.12 15.01 -4.76
C GLN A 311 -16.04 14.47 -3.32
N GLU A 312 -16.36 13.19 -3.09
CA GLU A 312 -16.25 12.58 -1.75
C GLU A 312 -14.81 12.60 -1.22
N VAL A 313 -13.84 12.21 -2.04
CA VAL A 313 -12.41 12.27 -1.67
C VAL A 313 -11.99 13.71 -1.39
N GLY A 314 -12.42 14.66 -2.23
CA GLY A 314 -12.20 16.08 -2.02
C GLY A 314 -12.73 16.61 -0.70
N TRP A 315 -13.93 16.18 -0.29
CA TRP A 315 -14.55 16.58 0.97
C TRP A 315 -13.79 16.02 2.18
N ARG A 316 -13.38 14.75 2.15
CA ARG A 316 -12.58 14.12 3.21
C ARG A 316 -11.22 14.83 3.38
N LEU A 317 -10.58 15.21 2.27
CA LEU A 317 -9.33 15.98 2.29
C LEU A 317 -9.52 17.41 2.81
N ALA A 318 -10.64 18.05 2.50
CA ALA A 318 -10.97 19.38 3.03
C ALA A 318 -11.21 19.36 4.55
N GLN A 319 -11.91 18.36 5.07
CA GLN A 319 -12.07 18.16 6.52
C GLN A 319 -10.73 17.97 7.23
N LEU A 320 -9.81 17.20 6.65
CA LEU A 320 -8.45 17.03 7.18
C LEU A 320 -7.66 18.35 7.12
N ALA A 321 -7.74 19.09 6.02
CA ALA A 321 -7.04 20.37 5.87
C ALA A 321 -7.55 21.42 6.89
N GLU A 322 -8.86 21.48 7.13
CA GLU A 322 -9.48 22.32 8.16
C GLU A 322 -8.97 21.97 9.56
N SER A 323 -8.93 20.68 9.93
CA SER A 323 -8.49 20.25 11.26
C SER A 323 -7.00 20.53 11.55
N ILE A 324 -6.17 20.72 10.52
CA ILE A 324 -4.75 21.09 10.63
C ILE A 324 -4.45 22.55 10.20
N ASN A 325 -5.48 23.39 10.04
CA ASN A 325 -5.38 24.80 9.67
C ASN A 325 -4.61 25.09 8.36
N VAL A 326 -4.79 24.26 7.32
CA VAL A 326 -4.29 24.52 5.96
C VAL A 326 -5.40 25.15 5.11
N GLU A 327 -5.12 26.30 4.51
CA GLU A 327 -6.01 26.90 3.50
C GLU A 327 -6.03 26.00 2.26
N PHE A 328 -7.15 25.31 2.02
CA PHE A 328 -7.24 24.25 1.02
C PHE A 328 -8.38 24.46 0.02
N GLU A 329 -8.09 24.22 -1.26
CA GLU A 329 -9.07 24.15 -2.35
C GLU A 329 -8.92 22.84 -3.11
N TYR A 330 -10.02 22.13 -3.35
CA TYR A 330 -10.04 20.93 -4.17
C TYR A 330 -10.87 21.11 -5.45
N ARG A 331 -10.39 20.52 -6.56
CA ARG A 331 -11.11 20.39 -7.83
C ARG A 331 -11.03 18.96 -8.35
N GLY A 332 -12.16 18.25 -8.37
CA GLY A 332 -12.28 17.02 -9.15
C GLY A 332 -12.35 17.32 -10.64
N PHE A 333 -11.63 16.57 -11.47
CA PHE A 333 -11.71 16.65 -12.92
C PHE A 333 -12.01 15.27 -13.55
N VAL A 334 -13.15 15.14 -14.19
CA VAL A 334 -13.59 13.89 -14.82
C VAL A 334 -13.07 13.81 -16.26
N ALA A 335 -12.31 12.75 -16.58
CA ALA A 335 -11.80 12.50 -17.92
C ALA A 335 -11.71 10.99 -18.23
N ASN A 336 -12.06 10.59 -19.46
CA ASN A 336 -11.90 9.19 -19.91
C ASN A 336 -10.42 8.84 -20.20
N SER A 337 -9.59 9.85 -20.49
CA SER A 337 -8.16 9.69 -20.74
C SER A 337 -7.44 11.00 -20.49
N LEU A 338 -6.21 10.93 -19.95
CA LEU A 338 -5.35 12.11 -19.78
C LEU A 338 -5.05 12.82 -21.11
N ALA A 339 -5.08 12.09 -22.23
CA ALA A 339 -4.87 12.66 -23.57
C ALA A 339 -6.03 13.52 -24.07
N ASP A 340 -7.19 13.48 -23.40
CA ASP A 340 -8.37 14.29 -23.73
C ASP A 340 -8.34 15.66 -22.98
N LEU A 341 -7.28 15.94 -22.22
CA LEU A 341 -7.08 17.17 -21.43
C LEU A 341 -6.34 18.27 -22.22
N ASP A 342 -6.60 19.54 -21.84
CA ASP A 342 -5.85 20.72 -22.30
C ASP A 342 -5.40 21.56 -21.11
N ALA A 343 -4.23 22.22 -21.22
CA ALA A 343 -3.65 22.99 -20.11
C ALA A 343 -4.55 24.12 -19.60
N ALA A 344 -5.40 24.69 -20.47
CA ALA A 344 -6.36 25.72 -20.10
C ALA A 344 -7.43 25.25 -19.09
N MET A 345 -7.73 23.94 -19.04
CA MET A 345 -8.78 23.36 -18.17
C MET A 345 -8.43 23.45 -16.68
N PHE A 346 -7.14 23.59 -16.35
CA PHE A 346 -6.66 23.63 -14.96
C PHE A 346 -6.72 25.02 -14.32
N GLU A 347 -6.92 26.07 -15.13
CA GLU A 347 -7.07 27.46 -14.67
C GLU A 347 -5.96 27.86 -13.67
N ILE A 348 -4.70 27.74 -14.11
CA ILE A 348 -3.53 28.10 -13.29
C ILE A 348 -3.56 29.59 -12.94
N ARG A 349 -3.42 29.90 -11.66
CA ARG A 349 -3.58 31.27 -11.14
C ARG A 349 -2.24 32.02 -11.14
N GLU A 350 -2.29 33.34 -11.31
CA GLU A 350 -1.07 34.15 -11.21
C GLU A 350 -0.45 34.03 -9.79
N GLY A 351 0.86 33.75 -9.73
CA GLY A 351 1.59 33.50 -8.49
C GLY A 351 1.43 32.10 -7.88
N GLU A 352 0.69 31.19 -8.52
CA GLU A 352 0.52 29.79 -8.11
C GLU A 352 1.73 28.95 -8.59
N THR A 353 2.37 28.20 -7.69
CA THR A 353 3.45 27.26 -8.06
C THR A 353 2.87 25.87 -8.28
N VAL A 354 2.96 25.36 -9.51
CA VAL A 354 2.34 24.08 -9.91
C VAL A 354 3.31 22.90 -9.77
N ALA A 355 2.84 21.78 -9.25
CA ALA A 355 3.45 20.46 -9.40
C ALA A 355 2.48 19.54 -10.15
N VAL A 356 3.00 18.66 -11.00
CA VAL A 356 2.21 17.59 -11.65
C VAL A 356 2.68 16.25 -11.11
N ASN A 357 1.73 15.40 -10.71
CA ASN A 357 1.98 14.08 -10.12
C ASN A 357 1.34 12.98 -10.99
N SER A 358 2.09 11.90 -11.23
CA SER A 358 1.63 10.75 -12.00
C SER A 358 2.19 9.45 -11.42
N ILE A 359 1.31 8.54 -10.98
CA ILE A 359 1.68 7.27 -10.35
C ILE A 359 0.93 6.12 -11.05
N PHE A 360 1.67 5.35 -11.85
CA PHE A 360 1.17 4.20 -12.64
C PHE A 360 0.11 4.57 -13.71
N GLU A 361 0.28 5.71 -14.39
CA GLU A 361 -0.67 6.21 -15.38
C GLU A 361 -0.09 6.40 -16.78
N LEU A 362 1.20 6.72 -16.92
CA LEU A 362 1.75 7.11 -18.23
C LEU A 362 1.93 5.90 -19.15
N HIS A 363 2.22 4.71 -18.60
CA HIS A 363 2.34 3.50 -19.39
C HIS A 363 1.03 3.15 -20.13
N GLN A 364 -0.13 3.45 -19.55
CA GLN A 364 -1.44 3.16 -20.15
C GLN A 364 -1.66 3.97 -21.45
N LEU A 365 -1.13 5.19 -21.50
CA LEU A 365 -1.20 6.06 -22.68
C LEU A 365 -0.47 5.45 -23.89
N LEU A 366 0.52 4.59 -23.67
CA LEU A 366 1.27 3.92 -24.75
C LEU A 366 0.42 2.94 -25.58
N ALA A 367 -0.81 2.64 -25.17
CA ALA A 367 -1.78 1.90 -25.97
C ALA A 367 -2.35 2.71 -27.15
N ARG A 368 -2.38 4.05 -27.03
CA ARG A 368 -2.91 4.99 -28.03
C ARG A 368 -1.76 5.81 -28.63
N PRO A 369 -1.39 5.62 -29.92
CA PRO A 369 -0.34 6.40 -30.55
C PRO A 369 -0.57 7.92 -30.42
N GLY A 370 0.43 8.67 -29.99
CA GLY A 370 0.36 10.13 -29.79
C GLY A 370 -0.20 10.58 -28.43
N ALA A 371 -0.75 9.68 -27.61
CA ALA A 371 -1.39 10.06 -26.35
C ALA A 371 -0.38 10.54 -25.29
N ILE A 372 0.76 9.87 -25.15
CA ILE A 372 1.82 10.31 -24.23
C ILE A 372 2.44 11.63 -24.69
N GLU A 373 2.64 11.83 -26.00
CA GLU A 373 3.15 13.08 -26.56
C GLU A 373 2.19 14.25 -26.30
N LYS A 374 0.88 14.04 -26.46
CA LYS A 374 -0.17 15.03 -26.12
C LYS A 374 -0.17 15.37 -24.62
N VAL A 375 -0.06 14.38 -23.73
CA VAL A 375 -0.02 14.62 -22.28
C VAL A 375 1.25 15.37 -21.88
N LEU A 376 2.42 15.02 -22.42
CA LEU A 376 3.67 15.73 -22.15
C LEU A 376 3.65 17.17 -22.69
N GLN A 377 2.97 17.42 -23.82
CA GLN A 377 2.71 18.78 -24.30
C GLN A 377 1.86 19.57 -23.29
N VAL A 378 0.77 18.99 -22.78
CA VAL A 378 -0.08 19.64 -21.75
C VAL A 378 0.72 19.96 -20.49
N VAL A 379 1.57 19.04 -20.02
CA VAL A 379 2.46 19.31 -18.86
C VAL A 379 3.46 20.41 -19.16
N SER A 380 4.02 20.49 -20.38
CA SER A 380 4.91 21.58 -20.78
C SER A 380 4.18 22.94 -20.81
N GLU A 381 2.93 22.98 -21.31
CA GLU A 381 2.09 24.17 -21.34
C GLU A 381 1.70 24.67 -19.93
N LEU A 382 1.52 23.75 -18.97
CA LEU A 382 1.29 24.05 -17.55
C LEU A 382 2.52 24.64 -16.83
N LYS A 383 3.74 24.43 -17.36
CA LYS A 383 5.02 24.92 -16.82
C LYS A 383 5.21 24.63 -15.31
N PRO A 384 5.10 23.37 -14.86
CA PRO A 384 5.25 23.05 -13.46
C PRO A 384 6.67 23.30 -12.93
N GLU A 385 6.76 23.65 -11.65
CA GLU A 385 8.00 23.68 -10.88
C GLU A 385 8.60 22.28 -10.70
N ILE A 386 7.76 21.23 -10.72
CA ILE A 386 8.17 19.83 -10.73
C ILE A 386 7.10 18.93 -11.36
N LEU A 387 7.54 17.95 -12.14
CA LEU A 387 6.75 16.78 -12.55
C LEU A 387 7.30 15.55 -11.82
N THR A 388 6.51 14.91 -10.97
CA THR A 388 6.82 13.64 -10.32
C THR A 388 6.17 12.48 -11.07
N VAL A 389 6.98 11.47 -11.41
CA VAL A 389 6.54 10.28 -12.13
C VAL A 389 7.00 9.04 -11.40
N VAL A 390 6.06 8.14 -11.09
CA VAL A 390 6.35 6.80 -10.57
C VAL A 390 5.75 5.76 -11.50
N GLU A 391 6.60 4.87 -12.02
CA GLU A 391 6.24 3.85 -13.02
C GLU A 391 6.86 2.48 -12.65
N GLN A 392 6.27 1.41 -13.17
CA GLN A 392 6.76 0.03 -12.99
C GLN A 392 8.05 -0.19 -13.79
N GLU A 393 9.11 -0.69 -13.13
CA GLU A 393 10.42 -0.93 -13.75
C GLU A 393 10.44 -2.29 -14.46
N ALA A 394 9.83 -2.35 -15.64
CA ALA A 394 9.76 -3.56 -16.48
C ALA A 394 9.62 -3.23 -17.97
N ASN A 395 10.19 -4.06 -18.86
CA ASN A 395 10.01 -3.89 -20.31
C ASN A 395 8.87 -4.75 -20.87
N HIS A 396 7.63 -4.39 -20.54
CA HIS A 396 6.44 -5.06 -21.07
C HIS A 396 5.97 -4.50 -22.43
N ASN A 397 6.55 -3.40 -22.93
CA ASN A 397 6.14 -2.80 -24.20
C ASN A 397 6.89 -3.30 -25.46
N GLY A 398 7.86 -4.22 -25.31
CA GLY A 398 8.62 -4.80 -26.43
C GLY A 398 7.74 -5.38 -27.57
N SER A 399 8.26 -5.43 -28.80
CA SER A 399 7.45 -5.77 -30.00
C SER A 399 7.17 -7.26 -30.16
N ALA A 400 8.12 -8.15 -29.84
CA ALA A 400 7.93 -9.60 -29.89
C ALA A 400 7.14 -10.11 -28.67
N PHE A 401 6.24 -11.07 -28.89
CA PHE A 401 5.40 -11.62 -27.81
C PHE A 401 6.22 -12.43 -26.79
N LEU A 402 7.16 -13.26 -27.26
CA LEU A 402 7.97 -14.11 -26.39
C LEU A 402 8.87 -13.28 -25.46
N ASP A 403 9.43 -12.18 -25.95
CA ASP A 403 10.26 -11.26 -25.14
C ASP A 403 9.43 -10.65 -24.00
N ARG A 404 8.23 -10.12 -24.33
CA ARG A 404 7.27 -9.62 -23.33
C ARG A 404 6.85 -10.69 -22.33
N PHE A 405 6.55 -11.90 -22.81
CA PHE A 405 6.14 -13.02 -21.96
C PHE A 405 7.25 -13.41 -20.98
N THR A 406 8.50 -13.48 -21.46
CA THR A 406 9.67 -13.84 -20.65
C THR A 406 9.94 -12.79 -19.58
N GLU A 407 9.97 -11.51 -19.96
CA GLU A 407 10.23 -10.42 -19.03
C GLU A 407 9.12 -10.26 -17.99
N SER A 408 7.85 -10.35 -18.41
CA SER A 408 6.72 -10.33 -17.47
C SER A 408 6.69 -11.55 -16.55
N LEU A 409 7.02 -12.75 -17.03
CA LEU A 409 7.12 -13.93 -16.18
C LEU A 409 8.16 -13.69 -15.07
N HIS A 410 9.34 -13.14 -15.40
CA HIS A 410 10.33 -12.80 -14.38
C HIS A 410 9.87 -11.67 -13.44
N TYR A 411 9.33 -10.57 -13.97
CA TYR A 411 8.85 -9.43 -13.17
C TYR A 411 7.76 -9.82 -12.18
N TYR A 412 6.71 -10.49 -12.64
CA TYR A 412 5.62 -10.93 -11.77
C TYR A 412 6.04 -12.10 -10.87
N SER A 413 6.97 -12.98 -11.27
CA SER A 413 7.56 -13.94 -10.32
C SER A 413 8.20 -13.23 -9.13
N THR A 414 8.94 -12.14 -9.35
CA THR A 414 9.52 -11.33 -8.27
C THR A 414 8.45 -10.67 -7.41
N LEU A 415 7.40 -10.08 -7.98
CA LEU A 415 6.31 -9.45 -7.21
C LEU A 415 5.50 -10.45 -6.38
N PHE A 416 5.26 -11.66 -6.89
CA PHE A 416 4.55 -12.69 -6.14
C PHE A 416 5.43 -13.28 -5.02
N ASP A 417 6.74 -13.43 -5.24
CA ASP A 417 7.71 -13.81 -4.21
C ASP A 417 7.71 -12.80 -3.04
N SER A 418 7.80 -11.50 -3.35
CA SER A 418 7.76 -10.44 -2.34
C SER A 418 6.41 -10.28 -1.63
N LEU A 419 5.29 -10.61 -2.29
CA LEU A 419 3.96 -10.70 -1.67
C LEU A 419 3.85 -11.84 -0.65
N GLU A 420 4.57 -12.96 -0.83
CA GLU A 420 4.55 -14.06 0.14
C GLU A 420 5.35 -13.73 1.39
N SER A 421 6.44 -12.98 1.26
CA SER A 421 7.25 -12.47 2.38
C SER A 421 6.58 -11.34 3.17
N CYS A 422 5.71 -10.51 2.55
CA CYS A 422 4.97 -9.46 3.26
C CYS A 422 4.10 -10.04 4.41
N GLY A 423 4.09 -9.40 5.59
CA GLY A 423 3.26 -9.80 6.72
C GLY A 423 3.78 -10.97 7.56
N GLY A 424 5.08 -11.28 7.50
CA GLY A 424 5.70 -12.37 8.29
C GLY A 424 6.40 -11.95 9.60
N GLY A 425 6.44 -10.66 9.96
CA GLY A 425 7.35 -10.16 11.02
C GLY A 425 6.88 -8.97 11.86
N GLY A 426 5.57 -8.66 11.89
CA GLY A 426 5.00 -7.58 12.69
C GLY A 426 3.70 -7.99 13.38
N GLU A 427 3.25 -7.21 14.37
CA GLU A 427 2.08 -7.52 15.21
C GLU A 427 0.76 -7.53 14.41
N GLU A 428 0.63 -6.65 13.42
CA GLU A 428 -0.46 -6.69 12.44
C GLU A 428 -0.03 -7.47 11.19
N ALA A 429 -0.26 -8.79 11.23
CA ALA A 429 -0.09 -9.63 10.04
C ALA A 429 -1.09 -9.24 8.95
N VAL A 430 -0.58 -8.81 7.79
CA VAL A 430 -1.37 -8.46 6.59
C VAL A 430 -2.45 -9.50 6.31
N SER A 431 -3.70 -9.05 6.13
CA SER A 431 -4.84 -9.94 6.00
C SER A 431 -4.68 -10.87 4.80
N VAL A 432 -5.17 -12.11 4.95
CA VAL A 432 -5.30 -13.06 3.84
C VAL A 432 -6.15 -12.46 2.72
N GLN A 433 -7.14 -11.61 3.04
CA GLN A 433 -7.93 -10.89 2.05
C GLN A 433 -7.07 -9.91 1.24
N ASP A 434 -6.24 -9.09 1.89
CA ASP A 434 -5.42 -8.09 1.20
C ASP A 434 -4.42 -8.75 0.26
N LYS A 435 -3.80 -9.86 0.71
CA LYS A 435 -2.92 -10.69 -0.14
C LYS A 435 -3.65 -11.23 -1.36
N VAL A 436 -4.81 -11.87 -1.18
CA VAL A 436 -5.58 -12.45 -2.30
C VAL A 436 -6.03 -11.36 -3.28
N MET A 437 -6.46 -10.20 -2.80
CA MET A 437 -6.87 -9.09 -3.68
C MET A 437 -5.66 -8.46 -4.40
N SER A 438 -4.49 -8.39 -3.76
CA SER A 438 -3.23 -8.01 -4.40
C SER A 438 -2.79 -8.99 -5.49
N GLU A 439 -2.97 -10.29 -5.24
CA GLU A 439 -2.72 -11.33 -6.25
C GLU A 439 -3.66 -11.18 -7.46
N VAL A 440 -4.94 -10.84 -7.24
CA VAL A 440 -5.91 -10.56 -8.31
C VAL A 440 -5.57 -9.27 -9.06
N TYR A 441 -5.11 -8.22 -8.37
CA TYR A 441 -4.62 -6.98 -8.97
C TYR A 441 -3.49 -7.25 -9.98
N LEU A 442 -2.43 -7.96 -9.55
CA LEU A 442 -1.33 -8.35 -10.44
C LEU A 442 -1.79 -9.35 -11.52
N GLY A 443 -2.69 -10.27 -11.19
CA GLY A 443 -3.28 -11.22 -12.13
C GLY A 443 -4.01 -10.56 -13.30
N ARG A 444 -4.70 -9.44 -13.06
CA ARG A 444 -5.33 -8.62 -14.11
C ARG A 444 -4.28 -7.98 -15.02
N GLN A 445 -3.18 -7.49 -14.46
CA GLN A 445 -2.08 -6.93 -15.26
C GLN A 445 -1.42 -8.00 -16.14
N ILE A 446 -1.08 -9.18 -15.56
CA ILE A 446 -0.57 -10.34 -16.32
C ILE A 446 -1.51 -10.69 -17.48
N CYS A 447 -2.82 -10.75 -17.22
CA CYS A 447 -3.82 -10.99 -18.26
C CYS A 447 -3.79 -9.94 -19.37
N ASN A 448 -3.62 -8.65 -19.06
CA ASN A 448 -3.53 -7.62 -20.09
C ASN A 448 -2.21 -7.69 -20.88
N VAL A 449 -1.06 -7.81 -20.21
CA VAL A 449 0.28 -7.91 -20.83
C VAL A 449 0.36 -9.09 -21.80
N VAL A 450 -0.13 -10.26 -21.37
CA VAL A 450 -0.01 -11.52 -22.11
C VAL A 450 -1.17 -11.71 -23.09
N ALA A 451 -2.43 -11.53 -22.68
CA ALA A 451 -3.56 -11.89 -23.54
C ALA A 451 -3.90 -10.83 -24.59
N CYS A 452 -3.86 -9.55 -24.26
CA CYS A 452 -4.31 -8.47 -25.15
C CYS A 452 -3.26 -8.09 -26.21
N GLU A 453 -3.69 -7.32 -27.22
CA GLU A 453 -2.83 -6.67 -28.21
C GLU A 453 -3.43 -5.32 -28.62
N GLY A 454 -2.71 -4.55 -29.46
CA GLY A 454 -3.24 -3.30 -30.02
C GLY A 454 -3.60 -2.28 -28.94
N VAL A 455 -4.75 -1.64 -29.07
CA VAL A 455 -5.26 -0.63 -28.12
C VAL A 455 -5.78 -1.24 -26.82
N ASP A 456 -6.16 -2.52 -26.82
CA ASP A 456 -6.71 -3.21 -25.64
C ASP A 456 -5.61 -3.60 -24.64
N ARG A 457 -4.34 -3.59 -25.07
CA ARG A 457 -3.16 -3.80 -24.23
C ARG A 457 -2.70 -2.46 -23.67
N VAL A 458 -3.02 -2.18 -22.40
CA VAL A 458 -2.68 -0.93 -21.69
C VAL A 458 -1.51 -1.08 -20.71
N GLU A 459 -1.25 -2.28 -20.20
CA GLU A 459 -0.13 -2.57 -19.27
C GLU A 459 1.20 -2.61 -20.05
N ARG A 460 1.64 -1.44 -20.52
CA ARG A 460 2.77 -1.25 -21.42
C ARG A 460 3.95 -0.65 -20.70
N HIS A 461 4.36 -1.27 -19.60
CA HIS A 461 5.52 -0.83 -18.83
C HIS A 461 6.77 -0.70 -19.71
N GLU A 462 7.53 0.35 -19.44
CA GLU A 462 8.83 0.66 -20.04
C GLU A 462 9.81 0.98 -18.91
N THR A 463 11.10 0.72 -19.12
CA THR A 463 12.14 0.97 -18.11
C THR A 463 12.35 2.46 -17.84
N LEU A 464 12.95 2.78 -16.70
CA LEU A 464 13.37 4.15 -16.36
C LEU A 464 14.22 4.78 -17.46
N GLU A 465 15.07 4.03 -18.16
CA GLU A 465 15.87 4.56 -19.28
C GLU A 465 15.01 4.96 -20.48
N GLN A 466 13.98 4.18 -20.81
CA GLN A 466 13.02 4.50 -21.87
C GLN A 466 12.20 5.73 -21.50
N TRP A 467 11.71 5.81 -20.26
CA TRP A 467 11.03 6.98 -19.72
C TRP A 467 11.91 8.23 -19.74
N LYS A 468 13.17 8.13 -19.26
CA LYS A 468 14.17 9.22 -19.33
C LYS A 468 14.36 9.73 -20.76
N SER A 469 14.36 8.84 -21.77
CA SER A 469 14.42 9.22 -23.18
C SER A 469 13.19 9.99 -23.66
N ARG A 470 11.97 9.57 -23.26
CA ARG A 470 10.71 10.26 -23.57
C ARG A 470 10.67 11.67 -22.98
N PHE A 471 10.89 11.81 -21.68
CA PHE A 471 10.90 13.11 -21.00
C PHE A 471 11.99 14.04 -21.57
N GLY A 472 13.19 13.51 -21.80
CA GLY A 472 14.28 14.26 -22.43
C GLY A 472 13.98 14.75 -23.85
N SER A 473 13.19 13.99 -24.62
CA SER A 473 12.72 14.35 -25.96
C SER A 473 11.58 15.38 -25.93
N ALA A 474 10.76 15.36 -24.88
CA ALA A 474 9.69 16.34 -24.64
C ALA A 474 10.19 17.65 -23.97
N GLY A 475 11.51 17.85 -23.86
CA GLY A 475 12.10 19.09 -23.34
C GLY A 475 12.28 19.14 -21.83
N PHE A 476 12.07 18.04 -21.11
CA PHE A 476 12.30 17.97 -19.67
C PHE A 476 13.76 17.61 -19.34
N GLU A 477 14.20 17.99 -18.14
CA GLU A 477 15.44 17.58 -17.51
C GLU A 477 15.17 16.88 -16.17
N ALA A 478 16.02 15.91 -15.82
CA ALA A 478 15.86 15.13 -14.60
C ALA A 478 16.32 15.94 -13.38
N VAL A 479 15.50 15.92 -12.33
CA VAL A 479 15.84 16.45 -11.01
C VAL A 479 16.27 15.30 -10.11
N HIS A 480 17.37 15.48 -9.39
CA HIS A 480 17.80 14.51 -8.39
C HIS A 480 16.83 14.51 -7.19
N LEU A 481 16.26 13.35 -6.90
CA LEU A 481 15.55 13.11 -5.64
C LEU A 481 16.55 13.19 -4.48
N GLY A 482 16.30 14.11 -3.55
CA GLY A 482 17.24 14.43 -2.48
C GLY A 482 17.40 13.31 -1.43
N SER A 483 18.42 13.43 -0.59
CA SER A 483 18.70 12.47 0.49
C SER A 483 17.54 12.25 1.47
N ASN A 484 16.60 13.19 1.55
CA ASN A 484 15.42 13.08 2.40
C ASN A 484 14.42 12.05 1.85
N ALA A 485 14.22 12.02 0.53
CA ALA A 485 13.37 11.03 -0.13
C ALA A 485 13.94 9.61 0.05
N TYR A 486 15.27 9.46 -0.09
CA TYR A 486 15.97 8.20 0.18
C TYR A 486 15.79 7.76 1.64
N LYS A 487 15.94 8.68 2.61
CA LYS A 487 15.76 8.39 4.05
C LYS A 487 14.33 7.97 4.39
N GLN A 488 13.32 8.69 3.89
CA GLN A 488 11.91 8.34 4.10
C GLN A 488 11.57 6.98 3.48
N ALA A 489 12.03 6.71 2.26
CA ALA A 489 11.83 5.41 1.62
C ALA A 489 12.52 4.28 2.40
N SER A 490 13.74 4.50 2.90
CA SER A 490 14.46 3.53 3.73
C SER A 490 13.76 3.26 5.07
N MET A 491 13.22 4.31 5.70
CA MET A 491 12.45 4.21 6.95
C MET A 491 11.15 3.44 6.76
N LEU A 492 10.44 3.67 5.64
CA LEU A 492 9.26 2.90 5.27
C LEU A 492 9.57 1.39 5.18
N LEU A 493 10.68 1.00 4.54
CA LEU A 493 11.04 -0.42 4.41
C LEU A 493 11.44 -1.06 5.75
N ALA A 494 12.07 -0.30 6.64
CA ALA A 494 12.38 -0.77 8.00
C ALA A 494 11.09 -1.13 8.77
N LEU A 495 10.02 -0.33 8.61
CA LEU A 495 8.72 -0.57 9.24
C LEU A 495 7.95 -1.75 8.64
N PHE A 496 8.05 -1.99 7.32
CA PHE A 496 7.21 -3.00 6.63
C PHE A 496 7.74 -4.44 6.66
N ALA A 497 9.03 -4.66 6.91
CA ALA A 497 9.64 -5.98 6.71
C ALA A 497 10.83 -6.31 7.64
N GLY A 498 11.17 -5.44 8.60
CA GLY A 498 12.46 -5.53 9.30
C GLY A 498 13.67 -5.39 8.36
N GLY A 499 13.45 -4.90 7.13
CA GLY A 499 14.44 -4.81 6.06
C GLY A 499 14.67 -6.07 5.22
N ASP A 500 13.99 -7.20 5.47
CA ASP A 500 14.30 -8.43 4.74
C ASP A 500 13.73 -8.41 3.30
N GLY A 501 14.62 -8.57 2.32
CA GLY A 501 14.34 -8.66 0.89
C GLY A 501 14.08 -7.34 0.15
N TYR A 502 13.32 -6.39 0.71
CA TYR A 502 13.09 -5.08 0.07
C TYR A 502 14.30 -4.15 0.19
N ARG A 503 14.57 -3.36 -0.85
CA ARG A 503 15.63 -2.33 -0.83
C ARG A 503 15.26 -1.06 -1.61
N VAL A 504 15.91 0.05 -1.27
CA VAL A 504 15.90 1.30 -2.06
C VAL A 504 17.25 1.46 -2.74
N ASP A 505 17.27 1.58 -4.06
CA ASP A 505 18.46 1.90 -4.85
C ASP A 505 18.38 3.33 -5.40
N GLU A 506 19.48 4.09 -5.37
CA GLU A 506 19.60 5.32 -6.16
C GLU A 506 20.12 5.01 -7.57
N ASN A 507 19.45 5.53 -8.61
CA ASN A 507 19.85 5.38 -10.01
C ASN A 507 19.82 6.74 -10.74
N ASN A 508 20.97 7.40 -10.77
CA ASN A 508 21.19 8.66 -11.49
C ASN A 508 20.10 9.70 -11.15
N GLY A 509 19.97 10.04 -9.85
CA GLY A 509 18.98 10.99 -9.34
C GLY A 509 17.55 10.46 -9.20
N CYS A 510 17.27 9.22 -9.62
CA CYS A 510 15.99 8.55 -9.39
C CYS A 510 16.10 7.55 -8.22
N LEU A 511 14.98 7.19 -7.62
CA LEU A 511 14.90 6.19 -6.55
C LEU A 511 14.12 4.98 -7.06
N MET A 512 14.63 3.77 -6.79
CA MET A 512 13.98 2.53 -7.20
C MET A 512 13.67 1.69 -5.96
N LEU A 513 12.44 1.21 -5.85
CA LEU A 513 12.10 0.11 -4.94
C LEU A 513 12.44 -1.20 -5.65
N GLY A 514 13.24 -2.04 -5.00
CA GLY A 514 13.59 -3.37 -5.49
C GLY A 514 13.25 -4.48 -4.50
N TRP A 515 13.12 -5.70 -5.02
CA TRP A 515 13.11 -6.94 -4.24
C TRP A 515 14.36 -7.76 -4.57
N HIS A 516 15.13 -8.08 -3.54
CA HIS A 516 16.47 -8.66 -3.60
C HIS A 516 17.43 -7.95 -4.56
N THR A 517 17.45 -8.34 -5.83
CA THR A 517 18.33 -7.77 -6.87
C THR A 517 17.60 -7.15 -8.04
N ARG A 518 16.26 -7.26 -8.09
CA ARG A 518 15.44 -6.77 -9.19
C ARG A 518 14.71 -5.48 -8.77
N PRO A 519 14.92 -4.36 -9.48
CA PRO A 519 14.03 -3.20 -9.39
C PRO A 519 12.59 -3.56 -9.76
N LEU A 520 11.63 -2.93 -9.10
CA LEU A 520 10.19 -3.15 -9.30
C LEU A 520 9.44 -1.88 -9.70
N ILE A 521 9.81 -0.75 -9.09
CA ILE A 521 9.17 0.56 -9.24
C ILE A 521 10.26 1.63 -9.26
N ALA A 522 10.15 2.59 -10.18
CA ALA A 522 11.06 3.73 -10.27
C ALA A 522 10.32 5.05 -10.07
N THR A 523 10.75 5.83 -9.07
CA THR A 523 10.35 7.23 -8.85
C THR A 523 11.37 8.15 -9.51
N SER A 524 10.88 9.10 -10.30
CA SER A 524 11.68 10.14 -10.96
C SER A 524 11.02 11.51 -10.84
N ALA A 525 11.85 12.57 -10.90
CA ALA A 525 11.40 13.95 -10.85
C ALA A 525 11.98 14.74 -12.03
N TRP A 526 11.22 15.72 -12.52
CA TRP A 526 11.47 16.39 -13.80
C TRP A 526 11.14 17.88 -13.75
N LYS A 527 11.88 18.69 -14.51
CA LYS A 527 11.60 20.12 -14.77
C LYS A 527 11.63 20.41 -16.26
N LEU A 528 10.91 21.44 -16.68
CA LEU A 528 11.00 21.95 -18.05
C LEU A 528 12.29 22.81 -18.19
N ARG A 529 13.02 22.64 -19.30
CA ARG A 529 14.26 23.39 -19.61
C ARG A 529 14.02 24.84 -20.04
#